data_AF-A0A967QKE5-F1
#
_entry.id   AF-A0A967QKE5-F1
#
_cell.length_a   1.000
_cell.length_b   1.000
_cell.length_c   1.000
_cell.angle_alpha   90.00
_cell.angle_beta   90.00
_cell.angle_gamma   90.00
#
_symmetry.space_group_name_H-M   'P 1'
#
loop_
_entity.id
_entity.type
_entity.pdbx_description
1 polymer ?
#
loop_
_entity_poly.entity_id
_entity_poly.type
_entity_poly.pdbx_seq_one_letter_code
_entity_poly.pdbx_strand_id
1 'polypeptide(L)'
;DPLDATSWAGDYPDPTAELDRGVEGLRVGVVTEFAGEGYEPAVEQSMADMLDALAGAGAEVVEVSLPTVDIALSAYYLVAPAEASANLARFDGIRYGHRADGATTEELM
;
A
#
# COMPACT_ATOMS: atom_id res chain seq x y z
N ASP A 1 -7.22 9.78 16.44
CA ASP A 1 -7.99 11.04 16.39
C ASP A 1 -9.41 10.75 16.90
N PRO A 2 -9.96 11.52 17.87
CA PRO A 2 -11.31 11.28 18.38
C PRO A 2 -12.44 11.39 17.33
N LEU A 3 -12.19 12.01 16.16
CA LEU A 3 -13.15 12.11 15.06
C LEU A 3 -13.02 10.98 14.02
N ASP A 4 -12.08 10.07 14.22
CA ASP A 4 -11.80 8.97 13.30
C ASP A 4 -11.86 7.62 14.02
N ALA A 5 -12.88 6.84 13.68
CA ALA A 5 -13.13 5.54 14.28
C ALA A 5 -12.09 4.47 13.91
N THR A 6 -11.27 4.69 12.87
CA THR A 6 -10.24 3.73 12.45
C THR A 6 -8.84 4.11 12.94
N SER A 7 -8.70 5.22 13.65
CA SER A 7 -7.45 5.62 14.31
C SER A 7 -6.98 4.60 15.36
N TRP A 8 -5.67 4.32 15.40
CA TRP A 8 -5.05 3.55 16.48
C TRP A 8 -5.25 4.23 17.84
N ALA A 9 -5.72 3.47 18.83
CA ALA A 9 -6.07 3.98 20.15
C ALA A 9 -4.95 3.86 21.20
N GLY A 10 -3.86 3.17 20.88
CA GLY A 10 -2.73 2.99 21.79
C GLY A 10 -1.68 4.08 21.66
N ASP A 11 -0.67 4.02 22.53
CA ASP A 11 0.50 4.89 22.42
C ASP A 11 1.23 4.61 21.10
N TYR A 12 1.64 5.70 20.45
CA TYR A 12 2.48 5.60 19.26
C TYR A 12 3.94 5.63 19.73
N PRO A 13 4.75 4.58 19.45
CA PRO A 13 6.16 4.61 19.79
C PRO A 13 6.85 5.75 19.03
N ASP A 14 7.90 6.33 19.61
CA ASP A 14 8.72 7.30 18.89
C ASP A 14 9.34 6.62 17.66
N PRO A 15 8.94 7.00 16.43
CA PRO A 15 9.43 6.35 15.22
C PRO A 15 10.91 6.66 14.95
N THR A 16 11.50 7.61 15.68
CA THR A 16 12.87 8.07 15.48
C THR A 16 13.87 7.44 16.45
N ALA A 17 13.40 6.79 17.52
CA ALA A 17 14.24 6.34 18.64
C ALA A 17 15.38 5.38 18.24
N GLU A 18 15.20 4.62 17.15
CA GLU A 18 16.13 3.58 16.70
C GLU A 18 16.73 3.87 15.31
N LEU A 19 16.57 5.08 14.76
CA LEU A 19 17.04 5.39 13.40
C LEU A 19 18.57 5.24 13.24
N ASP A 20 19.33 5.54 14.29
CA ASP A 20 20.79 5.46 14.29
C ASP A 20 21.32 4.03 14.52
N ARG A 21 20.45 3.05 14.77
CA ARG A 21 20.84 1.67 15.08
C ARG A 21 21.45 0.93 13.86
N GLY A 22 21.19 1.40 12.65
CA GLY A 22 21.64 0.73 11.43
C GLY A 22 20.93 -0.62 11.20
N VAL A 23 21.52 -1.47 10.35
CA VAL A 23 20.90 -2.73 9.90
C VAL A 23 21.63 -4.00 10.35
N GLU A 24 22.71 -3.86 11.13
CA GLU A 24 23.50 -5.00 11.60
C GLU A 24 22.63 -5.98 12.41
N GLY A 25 22.66 -7.26 12.03
CA GLY A 25 21.88 -8.33 12.65
C GLY A 25 20.38 -8.31 12.31
N LEU A 26 19.91 -7.39 11.46
CA LEU A 26 18.53 -7.45 10.94
C LEU A 26 18.42 -8.52 9.85
N ARG A 27 17.24 -9.12 9.74
CA ARG A 27 16.90 -10.07 8.67
C ARG A 27 16.04 -9.37 7.63
N VAL A 28 16.50 -9.33 6.39
CA VAL A 28 15.83 -8.66 5.27
C VAL A 28 15.30 -9.72 4.31
N GLY A 29 13.97 -9.82 4.20
CA GLY A 29 13.31 -10.77 3.33
C GLY A 29 13.16 -10.25 1.89
N VAL A 30 13.68 -11.00 0.92
CA VAL A 30 13.47 -10.78 -0.51
C VAL A 30 12.38 -11.72 -0.99
N VAL A 31 11.23 -11.16 -1.39
CA VAL A 31 10.07 -11.94 -1.83
C VAL A 31 10.33 -12.49 -3.23
N THR A 32 10.36 -13.81 -3.37
CA THR A 32 10.73 -14.47 -4.64
C THR A 32 9.68 -14.28 -5.72
N GLU A 33 8.40 -14.18 -5.37
CA GLU A 33 7.31 -13.97 -6.33
C GLU A 33 7.30 -12.58 -6.97
N PHE A 34 8.07 -11.61 -6.44
CA PHE A 34 8.28 -10.32 -7.11
C PHE A 34 9.41 -10.36 -8.15
N ALA A 35 10.24 -11.40 -8.17
CA ALA A 35 11.20 -11.58 -9.25
C ALA A 35 10.46 -11.98 -10.54
N GLY A 36 10.95 -11.51 -11.68
CA GLY A 36 10.32 -11.81 -12.97
C GLY A 36 10.75 -10.87 -14.07
N GLU A 37 10.08 -10.98 -15.21
CA GLU A 37 10.32 -10.14 -16.38
C GLU A 37 9.55 -8.82 -16.28
N GLY A 38 10.04 -7.79 -16.98
CA GLY A 38 9.35 -6.50 -17.12
C GLY A 38 9.93 -5.35 -16.29
N TYR A 39 10.95 -5.63 -15.48
CA TYR A 39 11.75 -4.58 -14.85
C TYR A 39 12.76 -3.98 -15.83
N GLU A 40 12.99 -2.67 -15.71
CA GLU A 40 14.07 -2.03 -16.45
C GLU A 40 15.42 -2.50 -15.88
N PRO A 41 16.43 -2.82 -16.70
CA PRO A 41 17.71 -3.37 -16.22
C PRO A 41 18.40 -2.50 -15.16
N ALA A 42 18.25 -1.17 -15.24
CA ALA A 42 18.78 -0.25 -14.25
C ALA A 42 18.12 -0.41 -12.87
N VAL A 43 16.83 -0.79 -12.82
CA VAL A 43 16.10 -1.06 -11.56
C VAL A 43 16.57 -2.37 -10.95
N GLU A 44 16.74 -3.42 -11.76
CA GLU A 44 17.28 -4.70 -11.29
C GLU A 44 18.68 -4.53 -10.71
N GLN A 45 19.54 -3.77 -11.40
CA GLN A 45 20.88 -3.46 -10.89
C GLN A 45 20.81 -2.67 -9.58
N SER A 46 19.95 -1.65 -9.49
CA SER A 46 19.79 -0.88 -8.25
C SER A 46 19.29 -1.73 -7.08
N MET A 47 18.46 -2.73 -7.33
CA MET A 47 18.01 -3.68 -6.31
C MET A 47 19.18 -4.56 -5.84
N ALA A 48 19.96 -5.10 -6.77
CA ALA A 48 21.14 -5.91 -6.43
C ALA A 48 22.17 -5.11 -5.61
N ASP A 49 22.50 -3.89 -6.06
CA ASP A 49 23.44 -3.00 -5.36
C ASP A 49 22.97 -2.68 -3.93
N MET A 50 21.66 -2.50 -3.73
CA MET A 50 21.06 -2.25 -2.42
C MET A 50 21.12 -3.47 -1.50
N LEU A 51 20.87 -4.67 -2.02
CA LEU A 51 20.99 -5.92 -1.25
C LEU A 51 22.45 -6.18 -0.83
N ASP A 52 23.41 -5.93 -1.72
CA ASP A 52 24.84 -6.02 -1.41
C ASP A 52 25.25 -5.00 -0.34
N ALA A 53 24.75 -3.76 -0.42
CA ALA A 53 25.00 -2.74 0.58
C ALA A 53 24.43 -3.12 1.96
N LEU A 54 23.22 -3.69 2.01
CA LEU A 54 22.61 -4.17 3.25
C LEU A 54 23.41 -5.32 3.87
N ALA A 55 23.80 -6.31 3.05
CA ALA A 55 24.64 -7.42 3.50
C ALA A 55 26.01 -6.94 3.99
N GLY A 56 26.64 -6.00 3.26
CA GLY A 56 27.89 -5.36 3.64
C GLY A 56 27.82 -4.56 4.94
N ALA A 57 26.64 -4.05 5.29
CA ALA A 57 26.35 -3.38 6.55
C ALA A 57 25.94 -4.34 7.69
N GLY A 58 26.00 -5.66 7.47
CA GLY A 58 25.78 -6.68 8.50
C GLY A 58 24.34 -7.20 8.60
N ALA A 59 23.46 -6.89 7.64
CA ALA A 59 22.15 -7.51 7.56
C ALA A 59 22.22 -8.94 6.99
N GLU A 60 21.34 -9.82 7.45
CA GLU A 60 21.11 -11.15 6.89
C GLU A 60 20.03 -11.04 5.81
N VAL A 61 20.43 -11.09 4.54
CA VAL A 61 19.49 -11.13 3.40
C VAL A 61 19.01 -12.57 3.19
N VAL A 62 17.69 -12.77 3.21
CA VAL A 62 17.07 -14.10 3.05
C VAL A 62 15.96 -14.06 2.02
N GLU A 63 15.78 -15.15 1.28
CA GLU A 63 14.62 -15.31 0.40
C GLU A 63 13.39 -15.71 1.22
N VAL A 64 12.23 -15.15 0.87
CA VAL A 64 10.93 -15.48 1.45
C VAL A 64 9.91 -15.70 0.34
N SER A 65 8.97 -16.60 0.58
CA SER A 65 7.86 -16.88 -0.34
C SER A 65 6.55 -16.33 0.22
N LEU A 66 5.84 -15.56 -0.61
CA LEU A 66 4.49 -15.07 -0.39
C LEU A 66 3.58 -15.59 -1.53
N PRO A 67 3.09 -16.84 -1.45
CA PRO A 67 2.45 -17.52 -2.57
C PRO A 67 1.11 -16.91 -2.99
N THR A 68 0.54 -16.00 -2.19
CA THR A 68 -0.74 -15.33 -2.47
C THR A 68 -0.56 -13.91 -3.01
N VAL A 69 0.67 -13.49 -3.31
CA VAL A 69 0.91 -12.11 -3.78
C VAL A 69 0.41 -11.91 -5.22
N ASP A 70 0.36 -12.99 -6.00
CA ASP A 70 -0.17 -13.02 -7.37
C ASP A 70 -1.65 -12.59 -7.45
N ILE A 71 -2.44 -12.92 -6.43
CA ILE A 71 -3.85 -12.53 -6.33
C ILE A 71 -4.07 -11.17 -5.64
N ALA A 72 -3.02 -10.50 -5.16
CA ALA A 72 -3.16 -9.25 -4.40
C ALA A 72 -3.85 -8.16 -5.23
N LEU A 73 -3.50 -8.04 -6.51
CA LEU A 73 -4.10 -7.05 -7.40
C LEU A 73 -5.58 -7.37 -7.68
N SER A 74 -5.92 -8.64 -7.86
CA SER A 74 -7.31 -9.09 -8.03
C SER A 74 -8.15 -8.80 -6.78
N ALA A 75 -7.60 -9.07 -5.60
CA ALA A 75 -8.26 -8.74 -4.33
C ALA A 75 -8.47 -7.23 -4.19
N TYR A 76 -7.46 -6.42 -4.55
CA TYR A 76 -7.57 -4.97 -4.54
C TYR A 76 -8.71 -4.47 -5.46
N TYR A 77 -8.78 -4.97 -6.69
CA TYR A 77 -9.84 -4.59 -7.63
C TYR A 77 -11.21 -5.19 -7.34
N LEU A 78 -11.32 -6.06 -6.33
CA LEU A 78 -12.60 -6.46 -5.77
C LEU A 78 -13.03 -5.52 -4.64
N VAL A 79 -12.14 -5.29 -3.67
CA VAL A 79 -12.45 -4.53 -2.45
C VAL A 79 -12.53 -3.03 -2.73
N ALA A 80 -11.51 -2.45 -3.36
CA ALA A 80 -11.43 -1.01 -3.55
C ALA A 80 -12.59 -0.44 -4.38
N PRO A 81 -13.04 -1.07 -5.49
CA PRO A 81 -14.21 -0.58 -6.22
C PRO A 81 -15.53 -0.70 -5.44
N ALA A 82 -15.69 -1.76 -4.63
CA ALA A 82 -16.87 -1.90 -3.77
C ALA A 82 -16.93 -0.79 -2.73
N GLU A 83 -15.81 -0.50 -2.06
CA GLU A 83 -15.71 0.61 -1.10
C GLU A 83 -15.87 1.98 -1.77
N ALA A 84 -15.28 2.16 -2.96
CA ALA A 84 -15.45 3.37 -3.76
C ALA A 84 -16.94 3.60 -4.10
N SER A 85 -17.65 2.57 -4.56
CA SER A 85 -19.08 2.66 -4.85
C SER A 85 -19.89 3.09 -3.63
N ALA A 86 -19.66 2.46 -2.47
CA ALA A 86 -20.34 2.83 -1.23
C ALA A 86 -20.00 4.26 -0.78
N ASN A 87 -18.74 4.68 -0.93
CA ASN A 87 -18.31 6.03 -0.57
C ASN A 87 -18.89 7.10 -1.48
N LEU A 88 -19.00 6.82 -2.79
CA LEU A 88 -19.50 7.75 -3.79
C LEU A 88 -21.02 7.85 -3.81
N ALA A 89 -21.75 6.91 -3.20
CA ALA A 89 -23.21 6.93 -3.11
C ALA A 89 -23.78 8.20 -2.43
N ARG A 90 -22.94 8.98 -1.72
CA ARG A 90 -23.31 10.26 -1.12
C ARG A 90 -23.43 11.42 -2.12
N PHE A 91 -22.91 11.26 -3.35
CA PHE A 91 -22.91 12.30 -4.38
C PHE A 91 -24.18 12.17 -5.23
N ASP A 92 -25.25 12.76 -4.74
CA ASP A 92 -26.61 12.66 -5.30
C ASP A 92 -27.20 14.04 -5.74
N GLY A 93 -26.42 15.12 -5.60
CA GLY A 93 -26.85 16.48 -5.92
C GLY A 93 -27.89 17.09 -4.97
N ILE A 94 -28.28 16.40 -3.88
CA ILE A 94 -29.34 16.87 -2.97
C ILE A 94 -28.81 17.84 -1.91
N ARG A 95 -27.71 17.49 -1.25
CA ARG A 95 -27.13 18.28 -0.16
C ARG A 95 -26.03 19.23 -0.63
N TYR A 96 -25.26 18.82 -1.63
CA TYR A 96 -24.10 19.55 -2.14
C TYR A 96 -23.69 19.03 -3.52
N GLY A 97 -22.82 19.79 -4.19
CA GLY A 97 -22.22 19.40 -5.46
C GLY A 97 -23.01 19.85 -6.68
N HIS A 98 -22.73 19.21 -7.82
CA HIS A 98 -23.46 19.42 -9.05
C HIS A 98 -24.84 18.77 -8.98
N ARG A 99 -25.85 19.43 -9.55
CA ARG A 99 -27.19 18.90 -9.74
C ARG A 99 -27.61 19.21 -11.16
N ALA A 100 -27.90 18.17 -11.95
CA ALA A 100 -28.41 18.34 -13.29
C ALA A 100 -29.88 18.78 -13.26
N ASP A 101 -30.35 19.41 -14.34
CA ASP A 101 -31.77 19.68 -14.54
C ASP A 101 -32.45 18.40 -15.04
N GLY A 102 -33.49 17.95 -14.34
CA GLY A 102 -34.16 16.67 -14.61
C GLY A 102 -35.52 16.57 -13.91
N ALA A 103 -36.40 15.73 -14.43
CA ALA A 103 -37.73 15.50 -13.87
C ALA A 103 -37.76 14.29 -12.90
N THR A 104 -36.78 13.40 -13.00
CA THR A 104 -36.65 12.20 -12.15
C THR A 104 -35.38 12.24 -11.31
N THR A 105 -35.32 11.48 -10.21
CA THR A 105 -34.15 11.42 -9.34
C THR A 105 -32.90 10.93 -10.08
N GLU A 106 -33.04 10.00 -11.02
CA GLU A 106 -31.93 9.52 -11.87
C GLU A 106 -31.44 10.56 -12.88
N GLU A 107 -32.30 11.49 -13.32
CA GLU A 107 -31.91 12.60 -14.20
C GLU A 107 -31.32 13.79 -13.42
N LEU A 108 -31.52 13.84 -12.10
CA LEU A 108 -31.02 14.90 -11.21
C LEU A 108 -29.63 14.57 -10.62
N MET A 109 -29.27 13.27 -10.57
CA MET A 109 -27.95 12.75 -10.18
C MET A 109 -26.94 12.88 -11.32
#